data_AF-A0A6N1CC07-F1
#
_entry.id   AF-A0A6N1CC07-F1
#
_cell.length_a   1.000
_cell.length_b   1.000
_cell.length_c   1.000
_cell.angle_alpha   90.00
_cell.angle_beta   90.00
_cell.angle_gamma   90.00
#
_symmetry.space_group_name_H-M   'P 1'
#
loop_
_entity.id
_entity.type
_entity.pdbx_description
1 polymer ?
#
loop_
_entity_poly.entity_id
_entity_poly.type
_entity_poly.pdbx_seq_one_letter_code
_entity_poly.pdbx_strand_id
1 'polypeptide(L)'
;MNATPENSQQTDNGIYELIASQFSWAPLSVLYQFLESLDTQEYRSMLTALIEKANLNDKVNQQVQAWEQERVNPGRTRLVVKLINHTDLDFEIGEHNLQLNADEQHLTPIFPWDIQALKFDLAYTRRLGSRNKDMFKHFIVFGDKEFGFRFDFGLRVNTSFGVISPTLTPVRTHTLTSIGTSPIQCTTRITRTASEEPYGFTVELTLS
;
A
#
# COMPACT_ATOMS: atom_id res chain seq x y z
N MET A 1 -14.22 -20.41 -57.20
CA MET A 1 -14.53 -20.23 -55.76
C MET A 1 -13.21 -20.30 -55.02
N ASN A 2 -12.59 -19.16 -54.71
CA ASN A 2 -11.38 -19.10 -53.90
C ASN A 2 -11.75 -18.34 -52.63
N ALA A 3 -11.61 -19.02 -51.48
CA ALA A 3 -11.81 -18.44 -50.17
C ALA A 3 -10.60 -17.57 -49.82
N THR A 4 -10.88 -16.31 -49.48
CA THR A 4 -9.98 -15.36 -48.83
C THR A 4 -9.60 -15.89 -47.44
N PRO A 5 -8.34 -15.82 -47.00
CA PRO A 5 -8.05 -16.02 -45.59
C PRO A 5 -8.46 -14.77 -44.80
N GLU A 6 -9.38 -14.96 -43.86
CA GLU A 6 -9.70 -14.00 -42.81
C GLU A 6 -8.43 -13.73 -42.00
N ASN A 7 -7.89 -12.52 -42.17
CA ASN A 7 -6.85 -12.00 -41.31
C ASN A 7 -7.51 -11.64 -39.98
N SER A 8 -7.45 -12.54 -39.00
CA SER A 8 -7.94 -12.29 -37.66
C SER A 8 -7.15 -11.14 -37.06
N GLN A 9 -7.80 -9.99 -36.91
CA GLN A 9 -7.37 -8.90 -36.05
C GLN A 9 -7.27 -9.47 -34.63
N GLN A 10 -6.09 -9.96 -34.26
CA GLN A 10 -5.68 -10.05 -32.86
C GLN A 10 -5.70 -8.61 -32.34
N THR A 11 -6.75 -8.33 -31.59
CA THR A 11 -7.11 -7.01 -31.07
C THR A 11 -5.96 -6.39 -30.30
N ASP A 12 -5.58 -5.19 -30.72
CA ASP A 12 -4.61 -4.28 -30.07
C ASP A 12 -4.62 -4.37 -28.54
N ASN A 13 -5.82 -4.38 -27.94
CA ASN A 13 -6.05 -4.46 -26.49
C ASN A 13 -5.32 -5.61 -25.78
N GLY A 14 -5.13 -6.77 -26.44
CA GLY A 14 -4.47 -7.91 -25.82
C GLY A 14 -2.97 -7.71 -25.60
N ILE A 15 -2.31 -6.93 -26.47
CA ILE A 15 -0.89 -6.59 -26.31
C ILE A 15 -0.73 -5.52 -25.21
N TYR A 16 -1.65 -4.55 -25.14
CA TYR A 16 -1.68 -3.55 -24.07
C TYR A 16 -1.90 -4.18 -22.68
N GLU A 17 -2.84 -5.12 -22.55
CA GLU A 17 -3.03 -5.83 -21.26
C GLU A 17 -1.81 -6.69 -20.89
N LEU A 18 -1.17 -7.32 -21.87
CA LEU A 18 0.03 -8.13 -21.64
C LEU A 18 1.21 -7.27 -21.18
N ILE A 19 1.47 -6.13 -21.84
CA ILE A 19 2.56 -5.23 -21.45
C ILE A 19 2.24 -4.58 -20.09
N ALA A 20 1.00 -4.21 -19.80
CA ALA A 20 0.63 -3.62 -18.51
C ALA A 20 0.79 -4.63 -17.37
N SER A 21 0.38 -5.88 -17.59
CA SER A 21 0.54 -6.95 -16.59
C SER A 21 2.01 -7.38 -16.41
N GLN A 22 2.81 -7.38 -17.47
CA GLN A 22 4.21 -7.82 -17.42
C GLN A 22 5.15 -6.74 -16.85
N PHE A 23 4.85 -5.46 -17.07
CA PHE A 23 5.71 -4.34 -16.69
C PHE A 23 5.17 -3.48 -15.54
N SER A 24 3.99 -3.79 -15.00
CA SER A 24 3.40 -3.05 -13.86
C SER A 24 4.28 -2.98 -12.61
N TRP A 25 5.29 -3.85 -12.52
CA TRP A 25 6.25 -3.93 -11.42
C TRP A 25 7.71 -3.81 -11.87
N ALA A 26 7.96 -3.47 -13.14
CA ALA A 26 9.30 -3.37 -13.67
C ALA A 26 10.03 -2.14 -13.08
N PRO A 27 11.31 -2.27 -12.71
CA PRO A 27 12.13 -1.11 -12.34
C PRO A 27 12.18 -0.08 -13.48
N LEU A 28 12.29 1.20 -13.15
CA LEU A 28 12.42 2.28 -14.14
C LEU A 28 13.50 2.01 -15.19
N SER A 29 14.63 1.43 -14.79
CA SER A 29 15.71 1.06 -15.72
C SER A 29 15.26 0.07 -16.79
N VAL A 30 14.39 -0.88 -16.46
CA VAL A 30 13.84 -1.87 -17.40
C VAL A 30 12.85 -1.22 -18.36
N LEU A 31 12.02 -0.31 -17.85
CA LEU A 31 11.07 0.45 -18.68
C LEU A 31 11.80 1.37 -19.68
N TYR A 32 12.87 2.04 -19.26
CA TYR A 32 13.69 2.87 -20.15
C TYR A 32 14.41 2.05 -21.21
N GLN A 33 14.95 0.87 -20.87
CA GLN A 33 15.57 -0.02 -21.86
C GLN A 33 14.55 -0.52 -22.89
N PHE A 34 13.32 -0.82 -22.47
CA PHE A 34 12.26 -1.20 -23.39
C PHE A 34 11.88 -0.03 -24.32
N LEU A 35 11.92 1.22 -23.83
CA LEU A 35 11.65 2.43 -24.62
C LEU A 35 12.65 2.62 -25.76
N GLU A 36 13.94 2.36 -25.51
CA GLU A 36 14.97 2.43 -26.54
C GLU A 36 14.83 1.35 -27.62
N SER A 37 14.13 0.25 -27.31
CA SER A 37 13.94 -0.89 -28.21
C SER A 37 12.71 -0.81 -29.11
N LEU A 38 11.81 0.16 -28.90
CA LEU A 38 10.55 0.27 -29.62
C LEU A 38 10.62 1.31 -30.75
N ASP A 39 10.33 0.85 -31.97
CA ASP A 39 10.44 1.65 -33.20
C ASP A 39 9.12 2.35 -33.61
N THR A 40 8.04 2.22 -32.83
CA THR A 40 6.70 2.73 -33.20
C THR A 40 6.11 3.73 -32.21
N GLN A 41 5.38 4.70 -32.76
CA GLN A 41 4.73 5.79 -32.03
C GLN A 41 3.52 5.32 -31.19
N GLU A 42 2.97 4.17 -31.54
CA GLU A 42 1.76 3.55 -30.98
C GLU A 42 1.97 3.06 -29.53
N TYR A 43 3.14 2.53 -29.19
CA TYR A 43 3.46 2.08 -27.83
C TYR A 43 3.97 3.18 -26.90
N ARG A 44 4.21 4.39 -27.43
CA ARG A 44 4.79 5.50 -26.65
C ARG A 44 3.86 6.00 -25.55
N SER A 45 2.56 6.08 -25.81
CA SER A 45 1.57 6.54 -24.81
C SER A 45 1.48 5.58 -23.63
N MET A 46 1.38 4.29 -23.91
CA MET A 46 1.36 3.24 -22.90
C MET A 46 2.64 3.20 -22.08
N LEU A 47 3.80 3.26 -22.75
CA LEU A 47 5.08 3.21 -22.06
C LEU A 47 5.35 4.48 -21.24
N THR A 48 4.87 5.63 -21.72
CA THR A 48 4.89 6.88 -20.94
C THR A 48 4.06 6.71 -19.67
N ALA A 49 2.85 6.15 -19.76
CA ALA A 49 2.03 5.87 -18.58
C ALA A 49 2.69 4.87 -17.61
N LEU A 50 3.38 3.83 -18.12
CA LEU A 50 4.14 2.89 -17.29
C LEU A 50 5.33 3.58 -16.58
N ILE A 51 6.06 4.45 -17.28
CA ILE A 51 7.17 5.22 -16.72
C ILE A 51 6.66 6.21 -15.67
N GLU A 52 5.54 6.90 -15.94
CA GLU A 52 4.89 7.80 -14.97
C GLU A 52 4.50 7.04 -13.70
N LYS A 53 3.86 5.87 -13.86
CA LYS A 53 3.48 5.00 -12.73
C LYS A 53 4.69 4.50 -11.95
N ALA A 54 5.76 4.10 -12.63
CA ALA A 54 6.99 3.64 -11.98
C ALA A 54 7.70 4.79 -11.23
N ASN A 55 7.73 6.00 -11.81
CA ASN A 55 8.21 7.21 -11.15
C ASN A 55 7.40 7.55 -9.91
N LEU A 56 6.07 7.42 -9.97
CA LEU A 56 5.20 7.63 -8.81
C LEU A 56 5.51 6.61 -7.71
N ASN A 57 5.61 5.33 -8.07
CA ASN A 57 5.96 4.26 -7.13
C ASN A 57 7.33 4.51 -6.47
N ASP A 58 8.35 4.90 -7.25
CA ASP A 58 9.69 5.19 -6.73
C ASP A 58 9.70 6.41 -5.81
N LYS A 59 8.99 7.48 -6.16
CA LYS A 59 8.82 8.66 -5.29
C LYS A 59 8.19 8.27 -3.96
N VAL A 60 7.14 7.45 -3.99
CA VAL A 60 6.47 6.98 -2.77
C VAL A 60 7.37 6.04 -1.98
N ASN A 61 8.13 5.14 -2.63
CA ASN A 61 9.09 4.28 -1.95
C ASN A 61 10.20 5.09 -1.26
N GLN A 62 10.72 6.14 -1.90
CA GLN A 62 11.69 7.06 -1.29
C GLN A 62 11.09 7.77 -0.06
N GLN A 63 9.84 8.22 -0.15
CA GLN A 63 9.13 8.84 0.96
C GLN A 63 8.92 7.86 2.13
N VAL A 64 8.50 6.62 1.85
CA VAL A 64 8.38 5.54 2.84
C VAL A 64 9.73 5.30 3.51
N GLN A 65 10.81 5.16 2.74
CA GLN A 65 12.15 4.93 3.26
C GLN A 65 12.64 6.10 4.14
N ALA A 66 12.36 7.35 3.75
CA ALA A 66 12.69 8.52 4.55
C ALA A 66 11.96 8.51 5.90
N TRP A 67 10.66 8.19 5.91
CA TRP A 67 9.86 8.07 7.14
C TRP A 67 10.26 6.87 8.00
N GLU A 68 10.74 5.80 7.39
CA GLU A 68 11.26 4.61 8.06
C GLU A 68 12.58 4.84 8.80
N GLN A 69 13.35 5.85 8.37
CA GLN A 69 14.64 6.25 8.94
C GLN A 69 14.54 7.46 9.88
N GLU A 70 13.46 8.25 9.75
CA GLU A 70 13.20 9.40 10.62
C GLU A 70 13.03 8.95 12.09
N ARG A 71 13.63 9.73 13.00
CA ARG A 71 13.60 9.44 14.43
C ARG A 71 12.19 9.60 14.99
N VAL A 72 11.67 8.53 15.60
CA VAL A 72 10.37 8.55 16.28
C VAL A 72 10.55 8.92 17.75
N ASN A 73 9.61 9.68 18.30
CA ASN A 73 9.56 9.94 19.75
C ASN A 73 9.46 8.59 20.50
N PRO A 74 10.27 8.32 21.54
CA PRO A 74 10.21 7.06 22.30
C PRO A 74 8.82 6.69 22.85
N GLY A 75 7.95 7.67 23.08
CA GLY A 75 6.55 7.45 23.50
C GLY A 75 5.57 7.18 22.37
N ARG A 76 6.04 6.98 21.13
CA ARG A 76 5.21 6.74 19.95
C ARG A 76 5.77 5.58 19.13
N THR A 77 4.89 4.90 18.42
CA THR A 77 5.22 3.85 17.45
C THR A 77 4.69 4.26 16.09
N ARG A 78 5.48 4.00 15.05
CA ARG A 78 5.17 4.43 13.69
C ARG A 78 4.60 3.28 12.87
N LEU A 79 3.44 3.53 12.28
CA LEU A 79 2.92 2.75 11.16
C LEU A 79 3.10 3.57 9.88
N VAL A 80 3.78 3.01 8.90
CA VAL A 80 3.80 3.55 7.54
C VAL A 80 2.92 2.66 6.65
N VAL A 81 2.04 3.27 5.87
CA VAL A 81 1.15 2.57 4.95
C VAL A 81 1.49 3.05 3.56
N LYS A 82 1.84 2.14 2.67
CA LYS A 82 1.86 2.39 1.23
C LYS A 82 0.57 1.84 0.64
N LEU A 83 -0.18 2.66 -0.06
CA LEU A 83 -1.42 2.29 -0.73
C LEU A 83 -1.23 2.39 -2.23
N ILE A 84 -1.60 1.32 -2.93
CA ILE A 84 -1.56 1.20 -4.38
C ILE A 84 -2.99 0.95 -4.84
N ASN A 85 -3.57 1.90 -5.55
CA ASN A 85 -4.87 1.74 -6.19
C ASN A 85 -4.65 1.30 -7.64
N HIS A 86 -5.08 0.09 -8.01
CA HIS A 86 -5.10 -0.37 -9.41
C HIS A 86 -6.53 -0.45 -9.96
N THR A 87 -7.43 0.35 -9.42
CA THR A 87 -8.81 0.45 -9.89
C THR A 87 -9.04 1.79 -10.58
N ASP A 88 -10.08 1.86 -11.40
CA ASP A 88 -10.58 3.10 -12.01
C ASP A 88 -11.44 3.93 -11.03
N LEU A 89 -11.48 3.55 -9.75
CA LEU A 89 -12.32 4.14 -8.73
C LEU A 89 -11.53 5.13 -7.88
N ASP A 90 -12.19 6.21 -7.49
CA ASP A 90 -11.74 7.10 -6.44
C ASP A 90 -12.32 6.67 -5.09
N PHE A 91 -11.56 6.90 -4.02
CA PHE A 91 -12.00 6.58 -2.67
C PHE A 91 -11.75 7.76 -1.74
N GLU A 92 -12.83 8.37 -1.28
CA GLU A 92 -12.81 9.32 -0.19
C GLU A 92 -12.65 8.60 1.15
N ILE A 93 -12.32 9.36 2.19
CA ILE A 93 -12.16 8.80 3.53
C ILE A 93 -13.47 8.89 4.25
N GLY A 94 -13.96 7.74 4.69
CA GLY A 94 -15.15 7.61 5.50
C GLY A 94 -14.82 7.62 6.99
N GLU A 95 -15.42 6.67 7.70
CA GLU A 95 -15.27 6.54 9.15
C GLU A 95 -13.87 6.04 9.55
N HIS A 96 -13.29 6.63 10.60
CA HIS A 96 -12.10 6.11 11.25
C HIS A 96 -12.14 6.36 12.77
N ASN A 97 -11.40 5.56 13.53
CA ASN A 97 -11.23 5.75 14.98
C ASN A 97 -9.85 6.30 15.36
N LEU A 98 -9.12 6.87 14.40
CA LEU A 98 -7.87 7.59 14.63
C LEU A 98 -8.15 8.94 15.30
N GLN A 99 -7.34 9.27 16.31
CA GLN A 99 -7.28 10.63 16.85
C GLN A 99 -6.29 11.43 16.00
N LEU A 100 -6.75 11.89 14.84
CA LEU A 100 -5.94 12.69 13.93
C LEU A 100 -5.83 14.13 14.47
N ASN A 101 -4.62 14.65 14.53
CA ASN A 101 -4.38 16.08 14.79
C ASN A 101 -4.95 16.91 13.62
N ALA A 102 -5.18 18.22 13.79
CA ALA A 102 -5.65 19.08 12.70
C ALA A 102 -4.77 19.00 11.43
N ASP A 103 -3.45 18.84 11.59
CA ASP A 103 -2.50 18.69 10.48
C ASP A 103 -2.53 17.29 9.84
N GLU A 104 -3.11 16.30 10.51
CA GLU A 104 -3.27 14.91 10.03
C GLU A 104 -4.68 14.65 9.45
N GLN A 105 -5.60 15.61 9.56
CA GLN A 105 -6.93 15.57 8.94
C GLN A 105 -6.87 15.71 7.40
N HIS A 106 -5.70 15.98 6.84
CA HIS A 106 -5.45 16.03 5.40
C HIS A 106 -5.13 14.66 4.80
N LEU A 107 -5.70 13.58 5.32
CA LEU A 107 -5.67 12.33 4.57
C LEU A 107 -6.36 12.59 3.22
N THR A 108 -5.62 12.36 2.13
CA THR A 108 -6.06 12.71 0.79
C THR A 108 -6.99 11.65 0.21
N PRO A 109 -7.96 12.05 -0.64
CA PRO A 109 -8.68 11.12 -1.48
C PRO A 109 -7.70 10.24 -2.26
N ILE A 110 -8.03 8.95 -2.40
CA ILE A 110 -7.28 8.03 -3.25
C ILE A 110 -7.84 8.16 -4.65
N PHE A 111 -7.03 8.61 -5.61
CA PHE A 111 -7.46 8.72 -6.99
C PHE A 111 -7.31 7.39 -7.75
N PRO A 112 -7.99 7.23 -8.89
CA PRO A 112 -7.78 6.10 -9.78
C PRO A 112 -6.29 5.93 -10.13
N TRP A 113 -5.80 4.70 -10.11
CA TRP A 113 -4.40 4.37 -10.44
C TRP A 113 -3.32 5.04 -9.57
N ASP A 114 -3.70 5.64 -8.44
CA ASP A 114 -2.81 6.39 -7.57
C ASP A 114 -1.95 5.48 -6.67
N ILE A 115 -0.79 6.01 -6.27
CA ILE A 115 0.09 5.40 -5.28
C ILE A 115 0.41 6.49 -4.27
N GLN A 116 0.07 6.23 -3.00
CA GLN A 116 0.31 7.18 -1.92
C GLN A 116 0.88 6.49 -0.68
N ALA A 117 1.51 7.28 0.19
CA ALA A 117 1.96 6.81 1.49
C ALA A 117 1.35 7.65 2.62
N LEU A 118 0.93 6.96 3.68
CA LEU A 118 0.40 7.54 4.91
C LEU A 118 1.33 7.20 6.07
N LYS A 119 1.48 8.13 7.00
CA LYS A 119 2.30 7.98 8.20
C LYS A 119 1.46 8.22 9.43
N PHE A 120 1.47 7.27 10.37
CA PHE A 120 0.77 7.37 11.64
C PHE A 120 1.74 7.19 12.81
N ASP A 121 1.89 8.24 13.63
CA ASP A 121 2.68 8.20 14.86
C ASP A 121 1.76 8.01 16.08
N LEU A 122 1.52 6.74 16.40
CA LEU A 122 0.54 6.30 17.39
C LEU A 122 1.15 6.28 18.78
N ALA A 123 0.35 6.57 19.80
CA ALA A 123 0.82 6.53 21.18
C ALA A 123 1.34 5.12 21.53
N TYR A 124 2.55 5.05 22.07
CA TYR A 124 3.17 3.83 22.57
C TYR A 124 3.50 4.05 24.05
N THR A 125 2.73 3.43 24.93
CA THR A 125 2.99 3.52 26.37
C THR A 125 2.90 2.14 26.99
N ARG A 126 4.07 1.61 27.31
CA ARG A 126 4.23 0.34 28.01
C ARG A 126 5.09 0.56 29.25
N ARG A 127 4.61 0.08 30.40
CA ARG A 127 5.40 0.09 31.65
C ARG A 127 6.30 -1.15 31.63
N LEU A 128 7.53 -1.01 32.11
CA LEU A 128 8.44 -2.15 32.27
C LEU A 128 7.74 -3.25 33.11
N GLY A 129 7.80 -4.50 32.64
CA GLY A 129 7.15 -5.64 33.30
C GLY A 129 5.62 -5.74 33.12
N SER A 130 5.00 -4.91 32.28
CA SER A 130 3.56 -5.05 32.01
C SER A 130 3.23 -6.38 31.35
N ARG A 131 2.05 -6.94 31.65
CA ARG A 131 1.50 -8.11 30.96
C ARG A 131 1.25 -7.82 29.48
N ASN A 132 0.82 -8.85 28.74
CA ASN A 132 0.29 -8.72 27.38
C ASN A 132 -0.64 -7.51 27.27
N LYS A 133 -0.38 -6.63 26.31
CA LYS A 133 -1.14 -5.40 26.15
C LYS A 133 -1.28 -5.06 24.68
N ASP A 134 -2.50 -4.72 24.28
CA ASP A 134 -2.77 -4.07 23.00
C ASP A 134 -2.31 -2.61 23.11
N MET A 135 -1.34 -2.21 22.30
CA MET A 135 -0.82 -0.84 22.27
C MET A 135 -1.81 0.09 21.58
N PHE A 136 -2.31 -0.34 20.44
CA PHE A 136 -3.36 0.34 19.69
C PHE A 136 -4.10 -0.66 18.79
N LYS A 137 -5.34 -0.29 18.44
CA LYS A 137 -6.16 -0.99 17.44
C LYS A 137 -7.05 0.03 16.75
N HIS A 138 -6.83 0.22 15.46
CA HIS A 138 -7.49 1.24 14.67
C HIS A 138 -8.06 0.69 13.37
N PHE A 139 -8.98 1.45 12.80
CA PHE A 139 -9.50 1.22 11.47
C PHE A 139 -9.68 2.54 10.71
N ILE A 140 -9.61 2.45 9.39
CA ILE A 140 -10.00 3.51 8.46
C ILE A 140 -10.87 2.88 7.38
N VAL A 141 -12.00 3.49 7.09
CA VAL A 141 -12.88 3.16 5.96
C VAL A 141 -12.62 4.14 4.83
N PHE A 142 -12.56 3.62 3.61
CA PHE A 142 -12.42 4.38 2.38
C PHE A 142 -13.55 4.00 1.42
N GLY A 143 -13.98 4.97 0.61
CA GLY A 143 -15.06 4.83 -0.35
C GLY A 143 -16.45 4.97 0.25
N ASP A 144 -17.43 4.44 -0.47
CA ASP A 144 -18.84 4.56 -0.14
C ASP A 144 -19.52 3.19 0.04
N LYS A 145 -20.85 3.17 -0.06
CA LYS A 145 -21.64 1.93 0.09
C LYS A 145 -21.51 1.00 -1.12
N GLU A 146 -21.22 1.54 -2.30
CA GLU A 146 -21.10 0.76 -3.52
C GLU A 146 -19.69 0.22 -3.66
N PHE A 147 -18.69 1.08 -3.56
CA PHE A 147 -17.27 0.78 -3.70
C PHE A 147 -16.52 1.28 -2.48
N GLY A 148 -16.17 0.36 -1.58
CA GLY A 148 -15.48 0.72 -0.35
C GLY A 148 -14.65 -0.42 0.23
N PHE A 149 -13.62 -0.04 0.97
CA PHE A 149 -12.76 -0.96 1.69
C PHE A 149 -12.42 -0.43 3.08
N ARG A 150 -12.11 -1.36 3.97
CA ARG A 150 -11.75 -1.10 5.36
C ARG A 150 -10.35 -1.64 5.63
N PHE A 151 -9.51 -0.79 6.19
CA PHE A 151 -8.18 -1.15 6.66
C PHE A 151 -8.16 -1.17 8.19
N ASP A 152 -8.06 -2.36 8.78
CA ASP A 152 -7.86 -2.58 10.21
C ASP A 152 -6.39 -2.84 10.51
N PHE A 153 -5.86 -2.19 11.54
CA PHE A 153 -4.47 -2.37 11.97
C PHE A 153 -4.30 -2.26 13.48
N GLY A 154 -3.24 -2.87 13.98
CA GLY A 154 -3.02 -2.94 15.41
C GLY A 154 -1.64 -3.43 15.77
N LEU A 155 -1.24 -3.12 17.00
CA LEU A 155 -0.04 -3.62 17.62
C LEU A 155 -0.39 -4.14 19.01
N ARG A 156 -0.08 -5.40 19.25
CA ARG A 156 -0.12 -6.04 20.56
C ARG A 156 1.29 -6.46 20.94
N VAL A 157 1.70 -6.20 22.17
CA VAL A 157 2.98 -6.71 22.68
C VAL A 157 2.67 -7.79 23.69
N ASN A 158 3.04 -9.03 23.36
CA ASN A 158 3.00 -10.15 24.28
C ASN A 158 4.25 -10.17 25.15
N THR A 159 4.10 -10.58 26.39
CA THR A 159 5.17 -10.71 27.38
C THR A 159 5.15 -12.13 27.91
N SER A 160 6.21 -12.88 27.63
CA SER A 160 6.47 -14.18 28.25
C SER A 160 7.57 -14.02 29.29
N PHE A 161 7.49 -14.78 30.38
CA PHE A 161 8.50 -14.73 31.44
C PHE A 161 9.40 -15.96 31.33
N GLY A 162 10.68 -15.73 31.02
CA GLY A 162 11.72 -16.73 31.23
C GLY A 162 12.27 -16.68 32.64
N VAL A 163 13.23 -17.56 32.95
CA VAL A 163 13.88 -17.64 34.28
C VAL A 163 14.73 -16.39 34.61
N ILE A 164 15.19 -15.66 33.59
CA ILE A 164 16.16 -14.56 33.74
C ILE A 164 15.55 -13.19 33.42
N SER A 165 14.76 -13.07 32.35
CA SER A 165 14.11 -11.80 31.97
C SER A 165 12.81 -12.04 31.19
N PRO A 166 11.89 -11.05 31.17
CA PRO A 166 10.73 -11.10 30.28
C PRO A 166 11.16 -10.99 28.81
N THR A 167 10.62 -11.84 27.96
CA THR A 167 10.74 -11.74 26.51
C THR A 167 9.51 -11.03 25.96
N LEU A 168 9.74 -10.05 25.08
CA LEU A 168 8.68 -9.29 24.43
C LEU A 168 8.51 -9.78 22.99
N THR A 169 7.26 -9.97 22.58
CA THR A 169 6.93 -10.42 21.23
C THR A 169 5.85 -9.51 20.65
N PRO A 170 6.19 -8.63 19.70
CA PRO A 170 5.21 -7.80 19.01
C PRO A 170 4.38 -8.64 18.04
N VAL A 171 3.07 -8.46 18.07
CA VAL A 171 2.08 -9.00 17.15
C VAL A 171 1.46 -7.81 16.43
N ARG A 172 1.69 -7.76 15.11
CA ARG A 172 1.21 -6.70 14.23
C ARG A 172 0.04 -7.25 13.45
N THR A 173 -1.10 -6.60 13.55
CA THR A 173 -2.28 -6.98 12.79
C THR A 173 -2.48 -5.99 11.67
N HIS A 174 -2.80 -6.52 10.49
CA HIS A 174 -3.15 -5.75 9.30
C HIS A 174 -4.20 -6.57 8.55
N THR A 175 -5.32 -5.94 8.21
CA THR A 175 -6.41 -6.58 7.47
C THR A 175 -7.02 -5.56 6.55
N LEU A 176 -7.18 -5.93 5.29
CA LEU A 176 -7.82 -5.11 4.27
C LEU A 176 -9.05 -5.89 3.77
N THR A 177 -10.22 -5.27 3.82
CA THR A 177 -11.49 -5.94 3.53
C THR A 177 -12.35 -5.06 2.64
N SER A 178 -12.86 -5.61 1.54
CA SER A 178 -13.90 -4.97 0.73
C SER A 178 -15.21 -4.95 1.52
N ILE A 179 -15.85 -3.79 1.61
CA ILE A 179 -17.09 -3.58 2.40
C ILE A 179 -18.26 -3.04 1.58
N GLY A 180 -18.02 -2.62 0.33
CA GLY A 180 -19.07 -2.14 -0.59
C GLY A 180 -19.95 -3.27 -1.14
N THR A 181 -21.07 -2.90 -1.78
CA THR A 181 -21.92 -3.87 -2.49
C THR A 181 -21.22 -4.48 -3.70
N SER A 182 -20.29 -3.74 -4.30
CA SER A 182 -19.43 -4.20 -5.38
C SER A 182 -18.05 -4.57 -4.81
N PRO A 183 -17.60 -5.82 -4.99
CA PRO A 183 -16.35 -6.29 -4.39
C PRO A 183 -15.13 -5.67 -5.10
N ILE A 184 -14.15 -5.24 -4.30
CA ILE A 184 -12.82 -4.83 -4.74
C ILE A 184 -11.82 -5.85 -4.25
N GLN A 185 -10.90 -6.30 -5.11
CA GLN A 185 -9.87 -7.23 -4.68
C GLN A 185 -8.85 -6.48 -3.80
N CYS A 186 -8.73 -6.94 -2.57
CA CYS A 186 -7.92 -6.29 -1.54
C CYS A 186 -6.78 -7.22 -1.12
N THR A 187 -5.54 -6.74 -1.15
CA THR A 187 -4.40 -7.46 -0.58
C THR A 187 -3.60 -6.56 0.36
N THR A 188 -3.02 -7.17 1.40
CA THR A 188 -2.21 -6.46 2.38
C THR A 188 -1.02 -7.31 2.80
N ARG A 189 0.14 -6.68 2.97
CA ARG A 189 1.35 -7.34 3.48
C ARG A 189 2.18 -6.38 4.33
N ILE A 190 2.84 -6.92 5.34
CA ILE A 190 3.91 -6.20 6.04
C ILE A 190 5.17 -6.25 5.17
N THR A 191 5.76 -5.10 4.89
CA THR A 191 7.01 -4.99 4.10
C THR A 191 8.23 -4.73 4.99
N ARG A 192 8.03 -4.15 6.18
CA ARG A 192 9.10 -3.90 7.16
C ARG A 192 8.60 -4.01 8.59
N THR A 193 9.46 -4.48 9.49
CA THR A 193 9.21 -4.45 10.94
C THR A 193 10.44 -3.98 11.70
N ALA A 194 10.22 -3.22 12.78
CA ALA A 194 11.26 -2.93 13.76
C ALA A 194 11.32 -4.06 14.81
N SER A 195 12.50 -4.61 15.04
CA SER A 195 12.71 -5.67 16.04
C SER A 195 12.73 -5.16 17.48
N GLU A 196 12.92 -3.86 17.66
CA GLU A 196 13.04 -3.20 18.97
C GLU A 196 11.86 -2.26 19.24
N GLU A 197 11.62 -1.97 20.53
CA GLU A 197 10.64 -0.95 20.93
C GLU A 197 10.98 0.39 20.25
N PRO A 198 9.99 1.11 19.69
CA PRO A 198 8.54 0.97 19.91
C PRO A 198 7.81 0.05 18.90
N TYR A 199 8.51 -0.88 18.23
CA TYR A 199 7.96 -1.93 17.37
C TYR A 199 7.18 -1.46 16.12
N GLY A 200 7.55 -0.30 15.56
CA GLY A 200 6.96 0.21 14.32
C GLY A 200 7.02 -0.78 13.14
N PHE A 201 6.18 -0.56 12.13
CA PHE A 201 6.11 -1.42 10.95
C PHE A 201 5.54 -0.69 9.73
N THR A 202 5.82 -1.26 8.56
CA THR A 202 5.33 -0.76 7.27
C THR A 202 4.44 -1.81 6.64
N VAL A 203 3.33 -1.37 6.09
CA VAL A 203 2.40 -2.22 5.34
C VAL A 203 2.21 -1.68 3.94
N GLU A 204 2.00 -2.59 2.99
CA GLU A 204 1.55 -2.27 1.64
C GLU A 204 0.12 -2.79 1.48
N LEU A 205 -0.74 -1.94 0.94
CA LEU A 205 -2.13 -2.21 0.61
C LEU A 205 -2.27 -2.10 -0.92
N THR A 206 -2.86 -3.10 -1.55
CA THR A 206 -3.11 -3.08 -2.99
C THR A 206 -4.59 -3.37 -3.25
N LEU A 207 -5.22 -2.49 -4.01
CA LEU A 207 -6.58 -2.61 -4.52
C LEU A 207 -6.51 -2.98 -6.00
N SER A 208 -7.36 -3.90 -6.46
CA SER A 208 -7.44 -4.33 -7.87
C SER A 208 -8.83 -4.82 -8.24
#